data_AF-A0AAW2WMU4-F1
#
_entry.id   AF-A0AAW2WMU4-F1
#
_cell.length_a   1.000
_cell.length_b   1.000
_cell.length_c   1.000
_cell.angle_alpha   90.00
_cell.angle_beta   90.00
_cell.angle_gamma   90.00
#
_symmetry.space_group_name_H-M   'P 1'
#
loop_
_entity.id
_entity.type
_entity.pdbx_description
1 polymer ?
#
loop_
_entity_poly.entity_id
_entity_poly.type
_entity_poly.pdbx_seq_one_letter_code
_entity_poly.pdbx_strand_id
1 'polypeptide(L)'
;MSAFVGKYAEELIKNAKYIATPGKGILAADESTGTIGKRLASINVENIESNRQALRELLFTSPSSLSYLSGVILFEETLYQKTSDGKPFVEVLQENNVIPGIKVDKGTVDIAGTNGETTTQGFDSLGARCQQYYKAGARFAKWRAVLKIGPSEPSELSIQQNAQGLARYAIICQENGLVPIVEPEILTDGSHDIKKCAAFTETVLAAVYKALNDHHVLLEGTLLKPNMVTPGSDSPKVAPEVIAEYTVTALRRTVPPAVPGIVFLSGGQSEEEATVNLNAMNKLDVLKPWTLSFSFGRALQQSTLKTWAGKKENVEKAQAAFLARCKANSEATLGKYIGGSGGDLATQSLYEKGYKY
;
A
#
# COMPACT_ATOMS: atom_id res chain seq x y z
N MET A 1 19.60 -1.88 -23.51
CA MET A 1 18.58 -1.79 -22.43
C MET A 1 18.63 -0.37 -21.88
N SER A 2 17.47 0.27 -21.66
CA SER A 2 17.41 1.65 -21.13
C SER A 2 17.43 1.73 -19.60
N ALA A 3 17.20 0.61 -18.91
CA ALA A 3 17.27 0.55 -17.45
C ALA A 3 18.73 0.50 -16.95
N PHE A 4 19.01 1.20 -15.86
CA PHE A 4 20.27 1.11 -15.14
C PHE A 4 20.29 -0.16 -14.30
N VAL A 5 21.29 -1.02 -14.53
CA VAL A 5 21.45 -2.28 -13.81
C VAL A 5 22.56 -2.12 -12.77
N GLY A 6 22.15 -1.75 -11.55
CA GLY A 6 23.06 -1.62 -10.41
C GLY A 6 23.42 -2.96 -9.76
N LYS A 7 24.32 -2.93 -8.78
CA LYS A 7 24.81 -4.13 -8.06
C LYS A 7 23.74 -4.96 -7.33
N TYR A 8 22.57 -4.37 -7.07
CA TYR A 8 21.45 -5.03 -6.39
C TYR A 8 20.40 -5.60 -7.36
N ALA A 9 20.59 -5.51 -8.69
CA ALA A 9 19.55 -5.83 -9.67
C ALA A 9 18.91 -7.21 -9.47
N GLU A 10 19.72 -8.27 -9.31
CA GLU A 10 19.21 -9.62 -9.09
C GLU A 10 18.42 -9.75 -7.77
N GLU A 11 18.90 -9.13 -6.69
CA GLU A 11 18.23 -9.11 -5.39
C GLU A 11 16.90 -8.35 -5.46
N LEU A 12 16.88 -7.19 -6.13
CA LEU A 12 15.66 -6.40 -6.35
C LEU A 12 14.61 -7.21 -7.09
N ILE A 13 14.99 -7.87 -8.19
CA ILE A 13 14.09 -8.71 -8.99
C ILE A 13 13.56 -9.88 -8.14
N LYS A 14 14.44 -10.54 -7.38
CA LYS A 14 14.07 -11.65 -6.50
C LYS A 14 13.07 -11.22 -5.43
N ASN A 15 13.34 -10.12 -4.73
CA ASN A 15 12.50 -9.63 -3.65
C ASN A 15 11.16 -9.10 -4.18
N ALA A 16 11.15 -8.38 -5.30
CA ALA A 16 9.91 -7.89 -5.91
C ALA A 16 9.00 -9.06 -6.35
N LYS A 17 9.57 -10.10 -6.97
CA LYS A 17 8.85 -11.34 -7.30
C LYS A 17 8.34 -12.08 -6.05
N TYR A 18 9.13 -12.14 -4.98
CA TYR A 18 8.69 -12.76 -3.72
C TYR A 18 7.52 -12.00 -3.10
N ILE A 19 7.59 -10.66 -3.08
CA ILE A 19 6.50 -9.83 -2.56
C ILE A 19 5.23 -10.04 -3.39
N ALA A 20 5.37 -10.25 -4.71
CA ALA A 20 4.29 -10.55 -5.65
C ALA A 20 3.88 -12.05 -5.70
N THR A 21 4.18 -12.86 -4.67
CA THR A 21 3.78 -14.27 -4.62
C THR A 21 2.24 -14.40 -4.61
N PRO A 22 1.63 -15.18 -5.52
CA PRO A 22 0.18 -15.46 -5.48
C PRO A 22 -0.23 -16.07 -4.13
N GLY A 23 -1.37 -15.63 -3.57
CA GLY A 23 -1.80 -16.03 -2.24
C GLY A 23 -1.21 -15.20 -1.10
N LYS A 24 -0.33 -14.23 -1.39
CA LYS A 24 0.25 -13.33 -0.38
C LYS A 24 0.06 -11.86 -0.76
N GLY A 25 0.12 -11.00 0.24
CA GLY A 25 0.17 -9.54 0.04
C GLY A 25 0.92 -8.82 1.15
N ILE A 26 0.72 -7.51 1.24
CA ILE A 26 1.47 -6.61 2.12
C ILE A 26 0.55 -6.07 3.21
N LEU A 27 1.00 -6.13 4.47
CA LEU A 27 0.45 -5.32 5.56
C LEU A 27 1.10 -3.93 5.53
N ALA A 28 0.30 -2.88 5.37
CA ALA A 28 0.77 -1.50 5.51
C ALA A 28 0.59 -1.05 6.97
N ALA A 29 1.65 -1.18 7.78
CA ALA A 29 1.71 -0.78 9.20
C ALA A 29 2.62 0.45 9.39
N ASP A 30 2.68 1.31 8.37
CA ASP A 30 3.57 2.46 8.25
C ASP A 30 2.90 3.80 8.61
N GLU A 31 1.83 3.75 9.40
CA GLU A 31 1.22 4.97 9.92
C GLU A 31 2.24 5.78 10.72
N SER A 32 2.38 7.06 10.38
CA SER A 32 3.18 8.00 11.15
C SER A 32 2.61 8.15 12.57
N THR A 33 3.38 8.73 13.50
CA THR A 33 2.93 8.99 14.87
C THR A 33 1.62 9.78 14.91
N GLY A 34 1.41 10.74 14.00
CA GLY A 34 0.16 11.49 13.91
C GLY A 34 -1.00 10.64 13.41
N THR A 35 -0.79 9.86 12.35
CA THR A 35 -1.82 9.02 11.72
C THR A 35 -2.26 7.89 12.62
N ILE A 36 -1.33 7.19 13.27
CA ILE A 36 -1.67 6.15 14.24
C ILE A 36 -2.34 6.73 15.49
N GLY A 37 -2.01 7.97 15.86
CA GLY A 37 -2.68 8.69 16.94
C GLY A 37 -4.19 8.85 16.71
N LYS A 38 -4.62 9.21 15.49
CA LYS A 38 -6.04 9.24 15.13
C LYS A 38 -6.69 7.86 15.27
N ARG A 39 -5.99 6.80 14.85
CA ARG A 39 -6.51 5.42 14.94
C ARG A 39 -6.66 4.97 16.39
N LEU A 40 -5.66 5.21 17.24
CA LEU A 40 -5.72 4.88 18.67
C LEU A 40 -6.81 5.71 19.39
N ALA A 41 -6.94 7.00 19.08
CA ALA A 41 -8.00 7.83 19.63
C ALA A 41 -9.41 7.29 19.31
N SER A 42 -9.63 6.70 18.13
CA SER A 42 -10.92 6.12 17.73
C SER A 42 -11.38 4.94 18.60
N ILE A 43 -10.47 4.34 19.37
CA ILE A 43 -10.74 3.27 20.33
C ILE A 43 -10.42 3.69 21.78
N ASN A 44 -10.31 5.00 22.03
CA ASN A 44 -9.98 5.59 23.34
C ASN A 44 -8.64 5.11 23.92
N VAL A 45 -7.64 4.90 23.07
CA VAL A 45 -6.26 4.54 23.48
C VAL A 45 -5.35 5.74 23.29
N GLU A 46 -4.50 6.02 24.29
CA GLU A 46 -3.55 7.11 24.24
C GLU A 46 -2.40 6.86 23.24
N ASN A 47 -1.99 7.89 22.52
CA ASN A 47 -0.89 7.81 21.55
C ASN A 47 0.49 7.96 22.20
N ILE A 48 0.91 6.94 22.95
CA ILE A 48 2.26 6.80 23.50
C ILE A 48 3.02 5.68 22.80
N GLU A 49 4.35 5.71 22.86
CA GLU A 49 5.22 4.74 22.18
C GLU A 49 4.88 3.29 22.54
N SER A 50 4.67 3.01 23.83
CA SER A 50 4.32 1.66 24.30
C SER A 50 3.02 1.13 23.70
N ASN A 51 2.01 1.98 23.49
CA ASN A 51 0.75 1.57 22.85
C ASN A 51 0.91 1.35 21.34
N ARG A 52 1.75 2.17 20.68
CA ARG A 52 2.11 1.95 19.27
C ARG A 52 2.85 0.63 19.12
N GLN A 53 3.86 0.40 19.94
CA GLN A 53 4.63 -0.84 20.01
C GLN A 53 3.71 -2.05 20.26
N ALA A 54 2.79 -1.96 21.23
CA ALA A 54 1.87 -3.05 21.55
C ALA A 54 0.93 -3.42 20.38
N LEU A 55 0.44 -2.42 19.64
CA LEU A 55 -0.36 -2.67 18.44
C LEU A 55 0.47 -3.37 17.35
N ARG A 56 1.72 -2.97 17.14
CA ARG A 56 2.62 -3.59 16.15
C ARG A 56 2.98 -5.02 16.57
N GLU A 57 3.30 -5.23 17.84
CA GLU A 57 3.56 -6.56 18.40
C GLU A 57 2.35 -7.47 18.22
N LEU A 58 1.14 -6.99 18.52
CA LEU A 58 -0.10 -7.74 18.30
C LEU A 58 -0.22 -8.26 16.86
N LEU A 59 0.06 -7.40 15.88
CA LEU A 59 -0.02 -7.75 14.46
C LEU A 59 1.07 -8.74 14.04
N PHE A 60 2.33 -8.50 14.44
CA PHE A 60 3.47 -9.27 13.96
C PHE A 60 3.65 -10.61 14.68
N THR A 61 3.07 -10.76 15.88
CA THR A 61 3.07 -12.02 16.63
C THR A 61 1.77 -12.82 16.44
N SER A 62 0.88 -12.36 15.56
CA SER A 62 -0.39 -13.05 15.28
C SER A 62 -0.15 -14.44 14.68
N PRO A 63 -0.57 -15.52 15.36
CA PRO A 63 -0.33 -16.88 14.88
C PRO A 63 -0.93 -17.12 13.49
N SER A 64 -0.17 -17.76 12.61
CA SER A 64 -0.54 -18.11 11.22
C SER A 64 -0.79 -16.93 10.27
N SER A 65 -0.99 -15.69 10.75
CA SER A 65 -1.31 -14.53 9.90
C SER A 65 -0.16 -14.19 8.94
N LEU A 66 1.08 -14.30 9.40
CA LEU A 66 2.27 -13.98 8.59
C LEU A 66 2.44 -14.90 7.37
N SER A 67 1.84 -16.09 7.35
CA SER A 67 1.89 -16.99 6.19
C SER A 67 1.19 -16.42 4.94
N TYR A 68 0.22 -15.53 5.15
CA TYR A 68 -0.53 -14.83 4.10
C TYR A 68 0.10 -13.49 3.70
N LEU A 69 1.20 -13.12 4.34
CA LEU A 69 1.92 -11.88 4.07
C LEU A 69 3.26 -12.20 3.42
N SER A 70 3.62 -11.41 2.41
CA SER A 70 4.93 -11.44 1.76
C SER A 70 5.80 -10.26 2.21
N GLY A 71 5.19 -9.18 2.68
CA GLY A 71 5.90 -8.05 3.29
C GLY A 71 5.06 -7.25 4.28
N VAL A 72 5.75 -6.46 5.11
CA VAL A 72 5.14 -5.45 5.98
C VAL A 72 5.83 -4.12 5.78
N ILE A 73 5.07 -3.06 5.46
CA ILE A 73 5.62 -1.70 5.45
C ILE A 73 5.60 -1.18 6.88
N LEU A 74 6.76 -0.74 7.37
CA LEU A 74 6.94 -0.17 8.70
C LEU A 74 7.13 1.34 8.63
N PHE A 75 6.79 2.01 9.72
CA PHE A 75 7.28 3.36 10.00
C PHE A 75 8.67 3.29 10.64
N GLU A 76 9.46 4.36 10.57
CA GLU A 76 10.85 4.38 11.04
C GLU A 76 10.96 4.01 12.53
N GLU A 77 10.05 4.50 13.38
CA GLU A 77 9.99 4.10 14.80
C GLU A 77 9.89 2.58 14.94
N THR A 78 8.99 1.95 14.18
CA THR A 78 8.73 0.50 14.26
C THR A 78 9.87 -0.35 13.70
N LEU A 79 10.61 0.14 12.71
CA LEU A 79 11.76 -0.57 12.14
C LEU A 79 12.84 -0.87 13.21
N TYR A 80 12.98 0.02 14.20
CA TYR A 80 13.96 -0.10 15.28
C TYR A 80 13.34 -0.54 16.62
N GLN A 81 12.03 -0.78 16.66
CA GLN A 81 11.34 -1.29 17.84
C GLN A 81 11.52 -2.80 18.01
N LYS A 82 11.21 -3.23 19.23
CA LYS A 82 11.26 -4.62 19.68
C LYS A 82 9.91 -5.04 20.23
N THR A 83 9.66 -6.33 20.23
CA THR A 83 8.63 -6.97 21.05
C THR A 83 8.89 -6.76 22.54
N SER A 84 7.89 -7.06 23.36
CA SER A 84 7.98 -6.97 24.82
C SER A 84 9.01 -7.91 25.44
N ASP A 85 9.39 -9.01 24.75
CA ASP A 85 10.47 -9.93 25.13
C ASP A 85 11.86 -9.51 24.57
N GLY A 86 11.94 -8.36 23.90
CA GLY A 86 13.20 -7.75 23.47
C GLY A 86 13.69 -8.13 22.07
N LYS A 87 12.91 -8.91 21.30
CA LYS A 87 13.23 -9.29 19.94
C LYS A 87 12.92 -8.18 18.93
N PRO A 88 13.85 -7.79 18.04
CA PRO A 88 13.56 -6.80 17.00
C PRO A 88 12.40 -7.23 16.09
N PHE A 89 11.48 -6.32 15.77
CA PHE A 89 10.36 -6.65 14.89
C PHE A 89 10.81 -7.12 13.50
N VAL A 90 11.93 -6.59 13.00
CA VAL A 90 12.53 -7.04 11.73
C VAL A 90 12.90 -8.53 11.77
N GLU A 91 13.40 -9.03 12.89
CA GLU A 91 13.74 -10.45 13.07
C GLU A 91 12.47 -11.31 13.15
N VAL A 92 11.44 -10.85 13.87
CA VAL A 92 10.12 -11.53 13.92
C VAL A 92 9.56 -11.74 12.51
N LEU A 93 9.62 -10.70 11.67
CA LEU A 93 9.13 -10.77 10.29
C LEU A 93 9.98 -11.71 9.44
N GLN A 94 11.31 -11.60 9.51
CA GLN A 94 12.24 -12.40 8.70
C GLN A 94 12.15 -13.89 9.01
N GLU A 95 12.06 -14.28 10.28
CA GLU A 95 11.88 -15.69 10.69
C GLU A 95 10.58 -16.31 10.17
N ASN A 96 9.57 -15.47 9.95
CA ASN A 96 8.29 -15.87 9.37
C ASN A 96 8.25 -15.71 7.84
N ASN A 97 9.41 -15.51 7.19
CA ASN A 97 9.54 -15.27 5.76
C ASN A 97 8.72 -14.07 5.27
N VAL A 98 8.60 -13.02 6.07
CA VAL A 98 7.95 -11.77 5.69
C VAL A 98 9.02 -10.71 5.52
N ILE A 99 9.07 -10.09 4.34
CA ILE A 99 10.08 -9.08 4.04
C ILE A 99 9.73 -7.79 4.81
N PRO A 100 10.66 -7.17 5.57
CA PRO A 100 10.45 -5.84 6.13
C PRO A 100 10.59 -4.78 5.04
N GLY A 101 9.67 -3.81 5.04
CA GLY A 101 9.70 -2.63 4.20
C GLY A 101 9.60 -1.35 5.02
N ILE A 102 9.91 -0.21 4.41
CA ILE A 102 10.00 1.08 5.12
C ILE A 102 9.31 2.20 4.33
N LYS A 103 8.46 3.00 4.99
CA LYS A 103 7.99 4.27 4.43
C LYS A 103 9.13 5.28 4.45
N VAL A 104 9.46 5.85 3.30
CA VAL A 104 10.60 6.79 3.19
C VAL A 104 10.20 8.19 2.74
N ASP A 105 8.97 8.41 2.26
CA ASP A 105 8.46 9.76 2.03
C ASP A 105 8.33 10.56 3.35
N LYS A 106 8.41 11.88 3.25
CA LYS A 106 8.23 12.82 4.37
C LYS A 106 6.90 13.60 4.24
N GLY A 107 5.88 12.94 3.68
CA GLY A 107 4.55 13.52 3.46
C GLY A 107 4.46 14.47 2.27
N THR A 108 3.27 15.04 2.11
CA THR A 108 2.89 15.93 1.01
C THR A 108 3.04 17.40 1.36
N VAL A 109 3.36 18.23 0.38
CA VAL A 109 3.34 19.69 0.43
C VAL A 109 2.51 20.24 -0.72
N ASP A 110 1.88 21.39 -0.52
CA ASP A 110 1.02 22.01 -1.53
C ASP A 110 1.84 22.56 -2.70
N ILE A 111 1.33 22.41 -3.93
CA ILE A 111 1.92 23.01 -5.13
C ILE A 111 1.32 24.40 -5.30
N ALA A 112 2.14 25.43 -5.12
CA ALA A 112 1.72 26.82 -5.30
C ALA A 112 1.16 27.06 -6.71
N GLY A 113 0.08 27.84 -6.81
CA GLY A 113 -0.60 28.11 -8.08
C GLY A 113 -1.55 27.00 -8.55
N THR A 114 -1.71 25.93 -7.77
CA THR A 114 -2.75 24.90 -8.00
C THR A 114 -3.90 25.07 -7.01
N ASN A 115 -5.05 24.49 -7.34
CA ASN A 115 -6.19 24.44 -6.42
C ASN A 115 -5.97 23.31 -5.40
N GLY A 116 -5.09 23.50 -4.41
CA GLY A 116 -4.84 22.54 -3.32
C GLY A 116 -4.39 21.15 -3.77
N GLU A 117 -3.59 21.08 -4.84
CA GLU A 117 -2.89 19.86 -5.24
C GLU A 117 -1.54 19.77 -4.53
N THR A 118 -0.97 18.58 -4.47
CA THR A 118 0.24 18.31 -3.68
C THR A 118 1.33 17.61 -4.48
N THR A 119 2.58 17.81 -4.07
CA THR A 119 3.72 16.94 -4.39
C THR A 119 4.27 16.34 -3.10
N THR A 120 5.06 15.28 -3.21
CA THR A 120 5.62 14.57 -2.04
C THR A 120 7.09 14.92 -1.85
N GLN A 121 7.49 15.14 -0.59
CA GLN A 121 8.87 15.47 -0.20
C GLN A 121 9.59 14.29 0.46
N GLY A 122 10.91 14.40 0.62
CA GLY A 122 11.73 13.38 1.29
C GLY A 122 13.01 12.97 0.56
N PHE A 123 13.34 13.63 -0.56
CA PHE A 123 14.52 13.34 -1.39
C PHE A 123 15.83 13.68 -0.69
N ASP A 124 15.86 14.75 0.10
CA ASP A 124 17.06 15.14 0.83
C ASP A 124 17.47 14.01 1.78
N SER A 125 18.74 13.60 1.67
CA SER A 125 19.33 12.45 2.38
C SER A 125 18.71 11.07 2.08
N LEU A 126 17.80 10.94 1.09
CA LEU A 126 17.11 9.67 0.82
C LEU A 126 18.07 8.50 0.60
N GLY A 127 19.14 8.67 -0.20
CA GLY A 127 20.12 7.62 -0.43
C GLY A 127 20.80 7.13 0.86
N ALA A 128 21.24 8.05 1.72
CA ALA A 128 21.84 7.72 3.01
C ALA A 128 20.86 6.99 3.94
N ARG A 129 19.59 7.44 3.97
CA ARG A 129 18.54 6.75 4.74
C ARG A 129 18.25 5.35 4.19
N CYS A 130 18.16 5.17 2.87
CA CYS A 130 17.98 3.86 2.25
C CYS A 130 19.11 2.89 2.63
N GLN A 131 20.37 3.35 2.68
CA GLN A 131 21.49 2.52 3.13
C GLN A 131 21.35 2.09 4.60
N GLN A 132 20.90 3.00 5.47
CA GLN A 132 20.65 2.69 6.87
C GLN A 132 19.49 1.69 7.03
N TYR A 133 18.38 1.90 6.31
CA TYR A 133 17.24 0.99 6.37
C TYR A 133 17.57 -0.40 5.80
N TYR A 134 18.37 -0.47 4.73
CA TYR A 134 18.85 -1.75 4.20
C TYR A 134 19.68 -2.51 5.26
N LYS A 135 20.59 -1.81 5.96
CA LYS A 135 21.37 -2.38 7.09
C LYS A 135 20.49 -2.82 8.25
N ALA A 136 19.39 -2.10 8.51
CA ALA A 136 18.40 -2.43 9.53
C ALA A 136 17.48 -3.61 9.14
N GLY A 137 17.59 -4.14 7.92
CA GLY A 137 16.86 -5.33 7.47
C GLY A 137 15.71 -5.07 6.50
N ALA A 138 15.43 -3.81 6.15
CA ALA A 138 14.45 -3.50 5.11
C ALA A 138 14.95 -3.95 3.73
N ARG A 139 14.04 -4.42 2.86
CA ARG A 139 14.35 -4.80 1.46
C ARG A 139 13.41 -4.20 0.43
N PHE A 140 12.40 -3.45 0.87
CA PHE A 140 11.59 -2.61 0.01
C PHE A 140 11.24 -1.31 0.71
N ALA A 141 10.86 -0.32 -0.07
CA ALA A 141 10.46 0.98 0.40
C ALA A 141 9.08 1.34 -0.13
N LYS A 142 8.44 2.34 0.48
CA LYS A 142 7.18 2.91 0.03
C LYS A 142 7.28 4.44 -0.05
N TRP A 143 6.73 5.01 -1.11
CA TRP A 143 6.58 6.44 -1.29
C TRP A 143 5.21 6.77 -1.85
N ARG A 144 4.43 7.55 -1.11
CA ARG A 144 3.07 7.95 -1.50
C ARG A 144 3.04 9.31 -2.18
N ALA A 145 2.58 9.36 -3.42
CA ALA A 145 2.11 10.57 -4.10
C ALA A 145 0.58 10.65 -4.00
N VAL A 146 0.03 11.86 -3.96
CA VAL A 146 -1.40 12.10 -3.81
C VAL A 146 -1.90 13.01 -4.92
N LEU A 147 -2.88 12.52 -5.66
CA LEU A 147 -3.59 13.26 -6.69
C LEU A 147 -5.08 13.26 -6.35
N LYS A 148 -5.82 14.23 -6.89
CA LYS A 148 -7.26 14.35 -6.64
C LYS A 148 -8.01 14.60 -7.93
N ILE A 149 -9.26 14.16 -7.98
CA ILE A 149 -10.16 14.43 -9.09
C ILE A 149 -11.08 15.59 -8.70
N GLY A 150 -11.07 16.64 -9.51
CA GLY A 150 -11.95 17.78 -9.34
C GLY A 150 -12.37 18.38 -10.68
N PRO A 151 -12.95 19.59 -10.69
CA PRO A 151 -13.35 20.25 -11.93
C PRO A 151 -12.17 20.47 -12.89
N SER A 152 -11.00 20.84 -12.34
CA SER A 152 -9.75 21.10 -13.07
C SER A 152 -8.59 20.19 -12.67
N GLU A 153 -8.77 19.35 -11.65
CA GLU A 153 -7.75 18.46 -11.10
C GLU A 153 -7.95 17.00 -11.56
N PRO A 154 -6.88 16.20 -11.69
CA PRO A 154 -5.49 16.59 -11.49
C PRO A 154 -4.96 17.45 -12.64
N SER A 155 -4.23 18.53 -12.32
CA SER A 155 -3.59 19.36 -13.33
C SER A 155 -2.37 18.67 -13.92
N GLU A 156 -1.94 19.08 -15.12
CA GLU A 156 -0.71 18.59 -15.73
C GLU A 156 0.50 18.80 -14.81
N LEU A 157 0.58 19.93 -14.12
CA LEU A 157 1.66 20.22 -13.18
C LEU A 157 1.70 19.19 -12.03
N SER A 158 0.54 18.88 -11.44
CA SER A 158 0.42 17.88 -10.38
C SER A 158 0.81 16.48 -10.83
N ILE A 159 0.36 16.08 -12.03
CA ILE A 159 0.73 14.79 -12.64
C ILE A 159 2.24 14.70 -12.83
N GLN A 160 2.86 15.70 -13.47
CA GLN A 160 4.30 15.67 -13.76
C GLN A 160 5.16 15.73 -12.51
N GLN A 161 4.84 16.60 -11.53
CA GLN A 161 5.60 16.70 -10.28
C GLN A 161 5.60 15.39 -9.51
N ASN A 162 4.44 14.73 -9.40
CA ASN A 162 4.33 13.45 -8.70
C ASN A 162 5.01 12.30 -9.48
N ALA A 163 4.85 12.23 -10.81
CA ALA A 163 5.50 11.22 -11.65
C ALA A 163 7.04 11.32 -11.58
N GLN A 164 7.59 12.52 -11.72
CA GLN A 164 9.03 12.77 -11.61
C GLN A 164 9.55 12.48 -10.19
N GLY A 165 8.78 12.85 -9.17
CA GLY A 165 9.12 12.56 -7.78
C GLY A 165 9.18 11.06 -7.49
N LEU A 166 8.18 10.30 -7.94
CA LEU A 166 8.15 8.83 -7.82
C LEU A 166 9.32 8.17 -8.56
N ALA A 167 9.67 8.65 -9.76
CA ALA A 167 10.77 8.11 -10.53
C ALA A 167 12.14 8.35 -9.86
N ARG A 168 12.38 9.58 -9.36
CA ARG A 168 13.57 9.93 -8.59
C ARG A 168 13.68 9.11 -7.30
N TYR A 169 12.57 8.90 -6.60
CA TYR A 169 12.53 8.04 -5.42
C TYR A 169 12.92 6.59 -5.77
N ALA A 170 12.34 6.06 -6.85
CA ALA A 170 12.52 4.67 -7.25
C ALA A 170 13.98 4.36 -7.59
N ILE A 171 14.64 5.20 -8.39
CA ILE A 171 16.04 4.98 -8.76
C ILE A 171 16.98 5.04 -7.55
N ILE A 172 16.77 6.01 -6.63
CA ILE A 172 17.56 6.11 -5.39
C ILE A 172 17.36 4.86 -4.52
N CYS A 173 16.15 4.31 -4.45
CA CYS A 173 15.91 3.07 -3.72
C CYS A 173 16.65 1.89 -4.35
N GLN A 174 16.61 1.74 -5.67
CA GLN A 174 17.28 0.66 -6.38
C GLN A 174 18.80 0.72 -6.25
N GLU A 175 19.40 1.92 -6.31
CA GLU A 175 20.84 2.12 -6.06
C GLU A 175 21.30 1.63 -4.68
N ASN A 176 20.37 1.61 -3.71
CA ASN A 176 20.62 1.27 -2.32
C ASN A 176 19.96 -0.06 -1.89
N GLY A 177 19.53 -0.89 -2.85
CA GLY A 177 19.09 -2.27 -2.60
C GLY A 177 17.66 -2.42 -2.06
N LEU A 178 16.83 -1.38 -2.17
CA LEU A 178 15.43 -1.43 -1.77
C LEU A 178 14.52 -1.47 -3.01
N VAL A 179 13.62 -2.45 -3.07
CA VAL A 179 12.54 -2.49 -4.07
C VAL A 179 11.60 -1.29 -3.83
N PRO A 180 11.41 -0.35 -4.78
CA PRO A 180 10.49 0.74 -4.58
C PRO A 180 9.04 0.31 -4.87
N ILE A 181 8.15 0.52 -3.91
CA ILE A 181 6.71 0.55 -4.14
C ILE A 181 6.33 1.96 -4.59
N VAL A 182 5.93 2.07 -5.85
CA VAL A 182 5.49 3.31 -6.50
C VAL A 182 4.00 3.48 -6.23
N GLU A 183 3.61 4.46 -5.39
CA GLU A 183 2.22 4.68 -4.95
C GLU A 183 1.68 6.04 -5.45
N PRO A 184 1.14 6.12 -6.69
CA PRO A 184 0.43 7.28 -7.18
C PRO A 184 -1.06 7.18 -6.81
N GLU A 185 -1.42 7.54 -5.58
CA GLU A 185 -2.81 7.44 -5.12
C GLU A 185 -3.65 8.59 -5.69
N ILE A 186 -4.65 8.24 -6.51
CA ILE A 186 -5.74 9.14 -6.86
C ILE A 186 -6.84 9.00 -5.80
N LEU A 187 -7.12 10.09 -5.10
CA LEU A 187 -8.13 10.14 -4.06
C LEU A 187 -9.54 9.90 -4.62
N THR A 188 -10.36 9.22 -3.83
CA THR A 188 -11.76 8.94 -4.16
C THR A 188 -12.70 10.13 -3.89
N ASP A 189 -12.24 11.19 -3.22
CA ASP A 189 -13.07 12.34 -2.84
C ASP A 189 -13.83 12.95 -4.03
N GLY A 190 -15.13 13.20 -3.84
CA GLY A 190 -15.99 13.90 -4.80
C GLY A 190 -17.08 13.03 -5.44
N SER A 191 -17.77 13.59 -6.44
CA SER A 191 -18.96 13.01 -7.08
C SER A 191 -18.71 12.50 -8.51
N HIS A 192 -17.45 12.24 -8.86
CA HIS A 192 -17.07 11.77 -10.20
C HIS A 192 -17.50 10.31 -10.44
N ASP A 193 -17.86 9.98 -11.68
CA ASP A 193 -18.19 8.60 -12.04
C ASP A 193 -16.93 7.73 -12.19
N ILE A 194 -17.14 6.42 -12.30
CA ILE A 194 -16.03 5.46 -12.46
C ILE A 194 -15.25 5.68 -13.77
N LYS A 195 -15.90 6.21 -14.82
CA LYS A 195 -15.26 6.48 -16.12
C LYS A 195 -14.24 7.61 -15.99
N LYS A 196 -14.58 8.66 -15.24
CA LYS A 196 -13.68 9.77 -14.93
C LYS A 196 -12.49 9.30 -14.10
N CYS A 197 -12.72 8.43 -13.10
CA CYS A 197 -11.64 7.79 -12.34
C CYS A 197 -10.72 6.96 -13.26
N ALA A 198 -11.30 6.17 -14.17
CA ALA A 198 -10.54 5.35 -15.12
C ALA A 198 -9.66 6.21 -16.03
N ALA A 199 -10.22 7.28 -16.62
CA ALA A 199 -9.50 8.17 -17.53
C ALA A 199 -8.30 8.84 -16.84
N PHE A 200 -8.46 9.32 -15.61
CA PHE A 200 -7.35 9.91 -14.86
C PHE A 200 -6.38 8.87 -14.33
N THR A 201 -6.82 7.67 -13.97
CA THR A 201 -5.92 6.56 -13.63
C THR A 201 -5.01 6.21 -14.80
N GLU A 202 -5.57 6.08 -16.02
CA GLU A 202 -4.77 5.84 -17.22
C GLU A 202 -3.79 6.99 -17.50
N THR A 203 -4.24 8.24 -17.40
CA THR A 203 -3.39 9.43 -17.62
C THR A 203 -2.21 9.47 -16.64
N VAL A 204 -2.48 9.27 -15.36
CA VAL A 204 -1.46 9.31 -14.30
C VAL A 204 -0.48 8.16 -14.43
N LEU A 205 -0.97 6.92 -14.64
CA LEU A 205 -0.08 5.77 -14.77
C LEU A 205 0.80 5.84 -16.01
N ALA A 206 0.28 6.36 -17.13
CA ALA A 206 1.11 6.61 -18.32
C ALA A 206 2.25 7.60 -18.04
N ALA A 207 1.96 8.71 -17.35
CA ALA A 207 2.98 9.67 -16.94
C ALA A 207 4.01 9.06 -15.96
N VAL A 208 3.56 8.27 -14.99
CA VAL A 208 4.43 7.58 -14.03
C VAL A 208 5.38 6.62 -14.75
N TYR A 209 4.89 5.74 -15.63
CA TYR A 209 5.76 4.79 -16.32
C TYR A 209 6.70 5.46 -17.33
N LYS A 210 6.27 6.57 -17.96
CA LYS A 210 7.18 7.40 -18.76
C LYS A 210 8.31 7.96 -17.91
N ALA A 211 8.00 8.55 -16.74
CA ALA A 211 9.00 9.08 -15.83
C ALA A 211 9.93 7.99 -15.28
N LEU A 212 9.41 6.82 -14.90
CA LEU A 212 10.23 5.67 -14.47
C LEU A 212 11.22 5.25 -15.56
N ASN A 213 10.79 5.22 -16.83
CA ASN A 213 11.66 4.92 -17.96
C ASN A 213 12.74 5.98 -18.18
N ASP A 214 12.37 7.26 -18.09
CA ASP A 214 13.30 8.40 -18.25
C ASP A 214 14.38 8.43 -17.15
N HIS A 215 14.06 7.93 -15.96
CA HIS A 215 15.00 7.79 -14.84
C HIS A 215 15.71 6.43 -14.82
N HIS A 216 15.57 5.63 -15.89
CA HIS A 216 16.26 4.35 -16.05
C HIS A 216 15.93 3.30 -14.97
N VAL A 217 14.73 3.36 -14.38
CA VAL A 217 14.29 2.44 -13.33
C VAL A 217 14.11 1.02 -13.88
N LEU A 218 14.65 0.03 -13.18
CA LEU A 218 14.50 -1.40 -13.48
C LEU A 218 13.11 -1.89 -13.06
N LEU A 219 12.16 -2.02 -13.99
CA LEU A 219 10.76 -2.31 -13.66
C LEU A 219 10.55 -3.67 -12.98
N GLU A 220 11.35 -4.68 -13.34
CA GLU A 220 11.37 -6.03 -12.76
C GLU A 220 11.70 -6.02 -11.27
N GLY A 221 12.36 -4.96 -10.79
CA GLY A 221 12.70 -4.72 -9.40
C GLY A 221 11.84 -3.62 -8.75
N THR A 222 10.62 -3.39 -9.22
CA THR A 222 9.64 -2.45 -8.62
C THR A 222 8.33 -3.14 -8.28
N LEU A 223 7.43 -2.44 -7.59
CA LEU A 223 6.02 -2.80 -7.44
C LEU A 223 5.17 -1.54 -7.63
N LEU A 224 3.95 -1.70 -8.13
CA LEU A 224 2.97 -0.60 -8.22
C LEU A 224 1.93 -0.74 -7.10
N LYS A 225 1.62 0.36 -6.42
CA LYS A 225 0.52 0.46 -5.45
C LYS A 225 -0.47 1.53 -5.89
N PRO A 226 -1.39 1.24 -6.83
CA PRO A 226 -2.35 2.20 -7.31
C PRO A 226 -3.63 2.14 -6.46
N ASN A 227 -4.48 3.15 -6.61
CA ASN A 227 -5.90 3.03 -6.27
C ASN A 227 -6.58 1.99 -7.18
N MET A 228 -7.63 1.33 -6.67
CA MET A 228 -8.60 0.70 -7.56
C MET A 228 -9.39 1.81 -8.30
N VAL A 229 -9.94 1.48 -9.46
CA VAL A 229 -10.78 2.42 -10.22
C VAL A 229 -12.21 2.33 -9.69
N THR A 230 -12.64 3.34 -8.95
CA THR A 230 -13.96 3.38 -8.29
C THR A 230 -14.70 4.68 -8.64
N PRO A 231 -16.02 4.75 -8.46
CA PRO A 231 -16.71 6.03 -8.37
C PRO A 231 -16.16 6.87 -7.22
N GLY A 232 -16.45 8.17 -7.25
CA GLY A 232 -16.15 9.08 -6.16
C GLY A 232 -16.92 8.75 -4.88
N SER A 233 -16.44 9.23 -3.75
CA SER A 233 -17.01 8.98 -2.41
C SER A 233 -18.46 9.43 -2.27
N ASP A 234 -18.86 10.43 -3.05
CA ASP A 234 -20.19 11.03 -3.02
C ASP A 234 -21.08 10.48 -4.16
N SER A 235 -20.56 9.54 -4.95
CA SER A 235 -21.28 8.87 -6.04
C SER A 235 -21.87 7.53 -5.57
N PRO A 236 -22.91 7.03 -6.26
CA PRO A 236 -23.43 5.68 -5.99
C PRO A 236 -22.33 4.62 -6.14
N LYS A 237 -22.29 3.67 -5.20
CA LYS A 237 -21.44 2.48 -5.31
C LYS A 237 -21.82 1.67 -6.54
N VAL A 238 -20.86 0.95 -7.09
CA VAL A 238 -21.04 0.02 -8.21
C VAL A 238 -20.62 -1.39 -7.80
N ALA A 239 -21.01 -2.39 -8.58
CA ALA A 239 -20.69 -3.78 -8.29
C ALA A 239 -19.16 -4.05 -8.41
N PRO A 240 -18.62 -5.01 -7.63
CA PRO A 240 -17.20 -5.38 -7.70
C PRO A 240 -16.72 -5.77 -9.10
N GLU A 241 -17.58 -6.38 -9.91
CA GLU A 241 -17.28 -6.77 -11.29
C GLU A 241 -17.02 -5.55 -12.18
N VAL A 242 -17.75 -4.45 -11.95
CA VAL A 242 -17.55 -3.18 -12.66
C VAL A 242 -16.22 -2.56 -12.23
N ILE A 243 -15.93 -2.52 -10.92
CA ILE A 243 -14.63 -2.05 -10.40
C ILE A 243 -13.49 -2.87 -11.02
N ALA A 244 -13.65 -4.18 -11.09
CA ALA A 244 -12.66 -5.09 -11.66
C ALA A 244 -12.40 -4.82 -13.14
N GLU A 245 -13.45 -4.67 -13.95
CA GLU A 245 -13.33 -4.40 -15.38
C GLU A 245 -12.59 -3.09 -15.65
N TYR A 246 -12.99 -2.00 -15.00
CA TYR A 246 -12.35 -0.70 -15.19
C TYR A 246 -10.90 -0.70 -14.65
N THR A 247 -10.66 -1.30 -13.49
CA THR A 247 -9.33 -1.34 -12.89
C THR A 247 -8.35 -2.14 -13.74
N VAL A 248 -8.70 -3.38 -14.10
CA VAL A 248 -7.81 -4.25 -14.89
C VAL A 248 -7.60 -3.67 -16.30
N THR A 249 -8.62 -3.04 -16.89
CA THR A 249 -8.49 -2.36 -18.19
C THR A 249 -7.51 -1.20 -18.13
N ALA A 250 -7.62 -0.31 -17.13
CA ALA A 250 -6.71 0.82 -16.97
C ALA A 250 -5.25 0.36 -16.80
N LEU A 251 -5.03 -0.71 -16.03
CA LEU A 251 -3.70 -1.31 -15.84
C LEU A 251 -3.16 -1.91 -17.14
N ARG A 252 -3.96 -2.69 -17.87
CA ARG A 252 -3.57 -3.30 -19.16
C ARG A 252 -3.18 -2.27 -20.22
N ARG A 253 -3.72 -1.05 -20.13
CA ARG A 253 -3.41 0.05 -21.06
C ARG A 253 -2.14 0.83 -20.71
N THR A 254 -1.61 0.69 -19.50
CA THR A 254 -0.58 1.62 -18.99
C THR A 254 0.61 0.96 -18.31
N VAL A 255 0.43 -0.19 -17.67
CA VAL A 255 1.50 -0.87 -16.94
C VAL A 255 2.27 -1.78 -17.90
N PRO A 256 3.62 -1.74 -17.93
CA PRO A 256 4.41 -2.70 -18.69
C PRO A 256 4.44 -4.10 -18.04
N PRO A 257 4.41 -5.20 -18.81
CA PRO A 257 4.50 -6.58 -18.29
C PRO A 257 5.76 -6.91 -17.45
N ALA A 258 6.80 -6.08 -17.52
CA ALA A 258 8.04 -6.28 -16.77
C ALA A 258 7.87 -6.07 -15.25
N VAL A 259 6.87 -5.29 -14.81
CA VAL A 259 6.53 -5.16 -13.39
C VAL A 259 6.14 -6.55 -12.87
N PRO A 260 6.55 -7.00 -11.67
CA PRO A 260 6.17 -8.33 -11.18
C PRO A 260 4.78 -8.36 -10.52
N GLY A 261 4.36 -7.28 -9.88
CA GLY A 261 3.10 -7.26 -9.14
C GLY A 261 2.54 -5.87 -8.89
N ILE A 262 1.22 -5.84 -8.72
CA ILE A 262 0.41 -4.67 -8.40
C ILE A 262 -0.26 -4.95 -7.06
N VAL A 263 0.07 -4.14 -6.05
CA VAL A 263 -0.35 -4.32 -4.66
C VAL A 263 -1.28 -3.17 -4.26
N PHE A 264 -2.58 -3.32 -4.49
CA PHE A 264 -3.55 -2.22 -4.36
C PHE A 264 -3.58 -1.60 -2.96
N LEU A 265 -3.73 -0.28 -2.90
CA LEU A 265 -4.16 0.40 -1.67
C LEU A 265 -5.68 0.22 -1.49
N SER A 266 -6.15 0.17 -0.24
CA SER A 266 -7.59 0.04 0.02
C SER A 266 -8.33 1.38 -0.08
N GLY A 267 -7.63 2.51 0.08
CA GLY A 267 -8.27 3.82 0.14
C GLY A 267 -9.27 3.86 1.31
N GLY A 268 -10.45 4.42 1.07
CA GLY A 268 -11.56 4.48 2.02
C GLY A 268 -12.51 3.27 2.03
N GLN A 269 -12.21 2.22 1.26
CA GLN A 269 -13.05 1.02 1.20
C GLN A 269 -13.17 0.34 2.57
N SER A 270 -14.30 -0.31 2.82
CA SER A 270 -14.42 -1.22 3.97
C SER A 270 -13.45 -2.39 3.86
N GLU A 271 -13.24 -3.14 4.95
CA GLU A 271 -12.40 -4.33 4.90
C GLU A 271 -12.97 -5.32 3.87
N GLU A 272 -14.28 -5.57 3.92
CA GLU A 272 -14.96 -6.50 3.01
C GLU A 272 -14.97 -5.99 1.56
N GLU A 273 -15.25 -4.70 1.34
CA GLU A 273 -15.26 -4.08 0.02
C GLU A 273 -13.89 -4.23 -0.69
N ALA A 274 -12.80 -3.97 0.03
CA ALA A 274 -11.46 -4.13 -0.50
C ALA A 274 -11.17 -5.58 -0.95
N THR A 275 -11.66 -6.58 -0.20
CA THR A 275 -11.48 -8.00 -0.55
C THR A 275 -12.35 -8.44 -1.71
N VAL A 276 -13.63 -8.07 -1.73
CA VAL A 276 -14.53 -8.47 -2.83
C VAL A 276 -14.09 -7.85 -4.14
N ASN A 277 -13.61 -6.60 -4.13
CA ASN A 277 -13.07 -5.94 -5.32
C ASN A 277 -11.78 -6.60 -5.81
N LEU A 278 -10.85 -6.91 -4.89
CA LEU A 278 -9.64 -7.66 -5.24
C LEU A 278 -9.93 -9.05 -5.80
N ASN A 279 -10.92 -9.74 -5.23
CA ASN A 279 -11.37 -11.05 -5.68
C ASN A 279 -11.98 -10.98 -7.08
N ALA A 280 -12.83 -9.98 -7.34
CA ALA A 280 -13.44 -9.76 -8.65
C ALA A 280 -12.37 -9.50 -9.73
N MET A 281 -11.33 -8.71 -9.42
CA MET A 281 -10.19 -8.48 -10.33
C MET A 281 -9.45 -9.77 -10.68
N ASN A 282 -9.25 -10.66 -9.71
CA ASN A 282 -8.55 -11.93 -9.94
C ASN A 282 -9.42 -12.98 -10.65
N LYS A 283 -10.77 -12.89 -10.53
CA LYS A 283 -11.72 -13.73 -11.27
C LYS A 283 -11.91 -13.31 -12.73
N LEU A 284 -11.64 -12.05 -13.07
CA LEU A 284 -11.87 -11.51 -14.40
C LEU A 284 -11.05 -12.28 -15.45
N ASP A 285 -11.70 -12.92 -16.42
CA ASP A 285 -11.03 -13.77 -17.43
C ASP A 285 -10.42 -12.94 -18.58
N VAL A 286 -9.34 -12.24 -18.25
CA VAL A 286 -8.50 -11.49 -19.18
C VAL A 286 -7.03 -11.70 -18.84
N LEU A 287 -6.14 -11.52 -19.83
CA LEU A 287 -4.70 -11.59 -19.59
C LEU A 287 -4.28 -10.55 -18.53
N LYS A 288 -3.63 -11.01 -17.48
CA LYS A 288 -3.05 -10.17 -16.41
C LYS A 288 -1.59 -10.60 -16.28
N PRO A 289 -0.62 -9.89 -16.91
CA PRO A 289 0.78 -10.31 -16.90
C PRO A 289 1.49 -10.01 -15.56
N TRP A 290 0.76 -9.55 -14.54
CA TRP A 290 1.22 -9.21 -13.20
C TRP A 290 0.42 -9.99 -12.17
N THR A 291 1.00 -10.24 -10.99
CA THR A 291 0.19 -10.60 -9.82
C THR A 291 -0.64 -9.40 -9.37
N LEU A 292 -1.95 -9.60 -9.17
CA LEU A 292 -2.83 -8.61 -8.53
C LEU A 292 -3.04 -8.99 -7.06
N SER A 293 -2.48 -8.19 -6.16
CA SER A 293 -2.50 -8.44 -4.71
C SER A 293 -2.83 -7.14 -3.93
N PHE A 294 -2.63 -7.14 -2.62
CA PHE A 294 -2.98 -6.07 -1.71
C PHE A 294 -1.76 -5.47 -1.01
N SER A 295 -1.83 -4.17 -0.72
CA SER A 295 -1.02 -3.47 0.28
C SER A 295 -1.96 -2.66 1.17
N PHE A 296 -2.53 -3.32 2.17
CA PHE A 296 -3.66 -2.80 2.94
C PHE A 296 -3.24 -2.39 4.35
N GLY A 297 -3.64 -1.18 4.74
CA GLY A 297 -3.55 -0.70 6.12
C GLY A 297 -4.90 -0.86 6.82
N ARG A 298 -5.77 0.14 6.66
CA ARG A 298 -7.13 0.14 7.25
C ARG A 298 -7.91 -1.14 6.95
N ALA A 299 -7.91 -1.62 5.71
CA ALA A 299 -8.66 -2.81 5.30
C ALA A 299 -8.17 -4.17 5.88
N LEU A 300 -7.01 -4.18 6.55
CA LEU A 300 -6.50 -5.33 7.29
C LEU A 300 -6.54 -5.15 8.81
N GLN A 301 -6.70 -3.91 9.29
CA GLN A 301 -6.44 -3.59 10.69
C GLN A 301 -7.67 -3.05 11.43
N GLN A 302 -8.76 -2.69 10.75
CA GLN A 302 -9.86 -1.97 11.40
C GLN A 302 -10.57 -2.86 12.44
N SER A 303 -10.96 -4.06 12.06
CA SER A 303 -11.63 -5.00 12.98
C SER A 303 -10.69 -5.38 14.12
N THR A 304 -9.42 -5.66 13.81
CA THR A 304 -8.37 -5.94 14.80
C THR A 304 -8.24 -4.83 15.84
N LEU A 305 -8.16 -3.57 15.40
CA LEU A 305 -8.01 -2.41 16.26
C LEU A 305 -9.23 -2.24 17.18
N LYS A 306 -10.44 -2.37 16.64
CA LYS A 306 -11.69 -2.28 17.40
C LYS A 306 -11.85 -3.41 18.41
N THR A 307 -11.49 -4.64 18.04
CA THR A 307 -11.53 -5.79 18.95
C THR A 307 -10.48 -5.66 20.05
N TRP A 308 -9.27 -5.19 19.74
CA TRP A 308 -8.22 -5.00 20.72
C TRP A 308 -8.59 -3.96 21.77
N ALA A 309 -9.04 -2.78 21.34
CA ALA A 309 -9.44 -1.68 22.22
C ALA A 309 -8.36 -1.27 23.27
N GLY A 310 -7.07 -1.50 22.97
CA GLY A 310 -5.96 -1.22 23.88
C GLY A 310 -5.79 -2.20 25.04
N LYS A 311 -6.55 -3.31 25.07
CA LYS A 311 -6.66 -4.20 26.22
C LYS A 311 -5.88 -5.50 25.99
N LYS A 312 -5.04 -5.89 26.97
CA LYS A 312 -4.20 -7.10 26.87
C LYS A 312 -5.03 -8.37 26.80
N GLU A 313 -6.14 -8.41 27.54
CA GLU A 313 -7.10 -9.52 27.54
C GLU A 313 -7.81 -9.74 26.19
N ASN A 314 -7.73 -8.79 25.27
CA ASN A 314 -8.34 -8.88 23.94
C ASN A 314 -7.35 -9.27 22.83
N VAL A 315 -6.06 -9.45 23.13
CA VAL A 315 -5.02 -9.70 22.12
C VAL A 315 -5.35 -10.92 21.25
N GLU A 316 -5.70 -12.06 21.86
CA GLU A 316 -6.02 -13.29 21.10
C GLU A 316 -7.22 -13.09 20.17
N LYS A 317 -8.27 -12.41 20.64
CA LYS A 317 -9.47 -12.12 19.84
C LYS A 317 -9.15 -11.18 18.68
N ALA A 318 -8.34 -10.17 18.92
CA ALA A 318 -7.89 -9.24 17.89
C ALA A 318 -6.99 -9.93 16.86
N GLN A 319 -6.09 -10.81 17.29
CA GLN A 319 -5.27 -11.63 16.41
C GLN A 319 -6.11 -12.58 15.54
N ALA A 320 -7.18 -13.16 16.09
CA ALA A 320 -8.12 -13.95 15.30
C ALA A 320 -8.85 -13.11 14.23
N ALA A 321 -9.27 -11.88 14.57
CA ALA A 321 -9.85 -10.96 13.59
C ALA A 321 -8.84 -10.58 12.49
N PHE A 322 -7.58 -10.33 12.87
CA PHE A 322 -6.50 -10.04 11.92
C PHE A 322 -6.24 -11.24 10.98
N LEU A 323 -6.17 -12.45 11.52
CA LEU A 323 -6.00 -13.69 10.76
C LEU A 323 -7.12 -13.89 9.74
N ALA A 324 -8.37 -13.65 10.14
CA ALA A 324 -9.52 -13.75 9.25
C ALA A 324 -9.36 -12.82 8.03
N ARG A 325 -8.93 -11.58 8.27
CA ARG A 325 -8.69 -10.60 7.20
C ARG A 325 -7.47 -10.94 6.33
N CYS A 326 -6.39 -11.46 6.92
CA CYS A 326 -5.23 -11.93 6.16
C CYS A 326 -5.61 -13.08 5.22
N LYS A 327 -6.36 -14.07 5.73
CA LYS A 327 -6.84 -15.21 4.95
C LYS A 327 -7.81 -14.78 3.84
N ALA A 328 -8.78 -13.92 4.15
CA ALA A 328 -9.75 -13.44 3.17
C ALA A 328 -9.07 -12.74 1.98
N ASN A 329 -8.09 -11.87 2.27
CA ASN A 329 -7.34 -11.18 1.23
C ASN A 329 -6.41 -12.11 0.45
N SER A 330 -5.78 -13.10 1.12
CA SER A 330 -5.03 -14.16 0.44
C SER A 330 -5.89 -14.92 -0.57
N GLU A 331 -7.09 -15.36 -0.17
CA GLU A 331 -8.05 -16.03 -1.06
C GLU A 331 -8.50 -15.12 -2.21
N ALA A 332 -8.66 -13.82 -1.95
CA ALA A 332 -9.01 -12.84 -2.98
C ALA A 332 -7.91 -12.67 -4.03
N THR A 333 -6.62 -12.77 -3.67
CA THR A 333 -5.53 -12.79 -4.69
C THR A 333 -5.61 -13.98 -5.63
N LEU A 334 -6.31 -15.05 -5.23
CA LEU A 334 -6.48 -16.26 -6.01
C LEU A 334 -7.84 -16.33 -6.72
N GLY A 335 -8.68 -15.29 -6.58
CA GLY A 335 -10.05 -15.30 -7.09
C GLY A 335 -10.95 -16.34 -6.41
N LYS A 336 -10.61 -16.77 -5.18
CA LYS A 336 -11.27 -17.86 -4.46
C LYS A 336 -12.05 -17.41 -3.23
N TYR A 337 -12.12 -16.10 -2.96
CA TYR A 337 -12.89 -15.60 -1.83
C TYR A 337 -14.40 -15.72 -2.10
N ILE A 338 -15.14 -16.27 -1.15
CA ILE A 338 -16.58 -16.58 -1.25
C ILE A 338 -17.46 -15.58 -0.44
N GLY A 339 -16.85 -14.67 0.32
CA GLY A 339 -17.57 -13.66 1.12
C GLY A 339 -17.87 -14.11 2.56
N GLY A 340 -18.22 -13.15 3.42
CA GLY A 340 -18.83 -13.41 4.73
C GLY A 340 -17.87 -13.68 5.90
N SER A 341 -16.56 -13.52 5.70
CA SER A 341 -15.54 -13.88 6.70
C SER A 341 -15.24 -12.79 7.77
N GLY A 342 -15.88 -11.62 7.70
CA GLY A 342 -15.48 -10.45 8.51
C GLY A 342 -16.50 -9.91 9.53
N GLY A 343 -17.74 -10.43 9.55
CA GLY A 343 -18.81 -9.89 10.40
C GLY A 343 -19.16 -8.41 10.13
N ASP A 344 -19.97 -7.82 11.01
CA ASP A 344 -20.49 -6.45 10.82
C ASP A 344 -19.40 -5.36 10.86
N LEU A 345 -18.27 -5.60 11.54
CA LEU A 345 -17.19 -4.62 11.60
C LEU A 345 -16.45 -4.49 10.26
N ALA A 346 -16.33 -5.58 9.51
CA ALA A 346 -15.63 -5.59 8.22
C ALA A 346 -16.39 -4.86 7.12
N THR A 347 -17.71 -4.67 7.24
CA THR A 347 -18.54 -4.01 6.23
C THR A 347 -18.58 -2.49 6.38
N GLN A 348 -18.11 -1.95 7.51
CA GLN A 348 -18.14 -0.51 7.80
C GLN A 348 -17.18 0.27 6.89
N SER A 349 -17.68 1.38 6.32
CA SER A 349 -16.87 2.29 5.52
C SER A 349 -15.67 2.84 6.32
N LEU A 350 -14.50 2.91 5.69
CA LEU A 350 -13.27 3.43 6.29
C LEU A 350 -12.88 4.80 5.73
N TYR A 351 -13.74 5.40 4.91
CA TYR A 351 -13.50 6.68 4.26
C TYR A 351 -13.41 7.82 5.27
N GLU A 352 -12.40 8.67 5.09
CA GLU A 352 -12.23 9.95 5.79
C GLU A 352 -11.89 10.98 4.71
N LYS A 353 -12.70 12.04 4.59
CA LYS A 353 -12.52 13.09 3.59
C LYS A 353 -11.16 13.76 3.77
N GLY A 354 -10.38 13.85 2.69
CA GLY A 354 -9.05 14.46 2.72
C GLY A 354 -8.03 13.74 3.61
N TYR A 355 -8.12 12.41 3.75
CA TYR A 355 -7.19 11.62 4.57
C TYR A 355 -5.72 11.81 4.14
N LYS A 356 -4.86 12.18 5.11
CA LYS A 356 -3.40 12.34 4.94
C LYS A 356 -2.67 11.39 5.91
N TYR A 357 -1.65 10.66 5.43
CA TYR A 357 -0.83 9.69 6.20
C TYR A 357 0.36 10.30 6.94
#